data_AF-A0A3E4KZH2-F1
#
_entry.id   AF-A0A3E4KZH2-F1
#
_cell.length_a   1.000
_cell.length_b   1.000
_cell.length_c   1.000
_cell.angle_alpha   90.00
_cell.angle_beta   90.00
_cell.angle_gamma   90.00
#
_symmetry.space_group_name_H-M   'P 1'
#
loop_
_entity.id
_entity.type
_entity.pdbx_description
1 polymer ?
#
loop_
_entity_poly.entity_id
_entity_poly.type
_entity_poly.pdbx_seq_one_letter_code
_entity_poly.pdbx_strand_id
1 'polypeptide(L)' 'METQLIIGPLVGAIIGLITNGIAIKMIFRPLYAKYLWGWKLPFTPGLIPKEKGRMAKSIGF' A
#
# COMPACT_ATOMS: atom_id res chain seq x y z
N MET A 1 -3.77 -28.50 -24.22
CA MET A 1 -2.37 -28.03 -24.14
C MET A 1 -2.26 -26.50 -24.26
N GLU A 2 -3.12 -25.79 -25.02
CA GLU A 2 -3.04 -24.32 -25.12
C GLU A 2 -3.68 -23.55 -23.95
N THR A 3 -4.75 -24.06 -23.35
CA THR A 3 -5.45 -23.39 -22.24
C THR A 3 -4.58 -23.19 -21.00
N GLN A 4 -3.61 -24.08 -20.74
CA GLN A 4 -2.71 -23.97 -19.59
C GLN A 4 -1.72 -22.80 -19.70
N LEU A 5 -1.37 -22.38 -20.92
CA LEU A 5 -0.43 -21.29 -21.18
C LEU A 5 -1.03 -19.90 -20.88
N ILE A 6 -2.35 -19.76 -20.97
CA ILE A 6 -3.05 -18.48 -20.75
C ILE A 6 -3.47 -18.33 -19.29
N ILE A 7 -3.79 -19.43 -18.60
CA ILE A 7 -4.27 -19.41 -17.21
C ILE A 7 -3.23 -18.81 -16.26
N GLY A 8 -1.95 -19.17 -16.39
CA GLY A 8 -0.88 -18.66 -15.53
C GLY A 8 -0.74 -17.13 -15.59
N PRO A 9 -0.53 -16.54 -16.78
CA PRO A 9 -0.50 -15.09 -16.97
C PRO A 9 -1.79 -14.39 -16.55
N LEU A 10 -2.97 -14.97 -16.82
CA LEU A 10 -4.26 -14.39 -16.43
C LEU A 10 -4.40 -14.28 -14.91
N VAL A 11 -4.06 -15.34 -14.19
CA VAL A 11 -4.06 -15.37 -12.72
C VAL A 11 -3.01 -14.39 -12.18
N GLY A 12 -1.81 -14.38 -12.76
CA GLY A 12 -0.75 -13.42 -12.40
C GLY A 12 -1.18 -11.97 -12.59
N ALA A 13 -1.89 -11.66 -13.68
CA ALA A 13 -2.42 -10.32 -13.96
C ALA A 13 -3.49 -9.91 -12.94
N ILE A 14 -4.41 -10.81 -12.59
CA ILE A 14 -5.45 -10.54 -11.57
C ILE A 14 -4.82 -10.27 -10.21
N ILE A 15 -3.89 -11.11 -9.77
CA ILE A 15 -3.17 -10.92 -8.50
C ILE A 15 -2.37 -9.63 -8.53
N GLY A 16 -1.61 -9.39 -9.60
CA GLY A 16 -0.81 -8.19 -9.77
C GLY A 16 -1.63 -6.91 -9.71
N LEU A 17 -2.79 -6.88 -10.39
CA LEU A 17 -3.70 -5.73 -10.36
C LEU A 17 -4.24 -5.46 -8.96
N ILE A 18 -4.69 -6.50 -8.25
CA ILE A 18 -5.22 -6.38 -6.90
C ILE A 18 -4.13 -5.90 -5.93
N THR A 19 -2.98 -6.56 -5.92
CA THR A 19 -1.87 -6.21 -5.01
C THR A 19 -1.31 -4.83 -5.30
N ASN A 20 -1.17 -4.43 -6.56
CA ASN A 20 -0.67 -3.10 -6.91
C ASN A 20 -1.65 -2.00 -6.51
N GLY A 21 -2.96 -2.22 -6.71
CA GLY A 21 -4.00 -1.30 -6.20
C GLY A 21 -3.94 -1.14 -4.67
N ILE A 22 -3.72 -2.24 -3.94
CA ILE A 22 -3.54 -2.20 -2.48
C ILE A 22 -2.25 -1.43 -2.11
N ALA A 23 -1.13 -1.68 -2.79
CA ALA A 23 0.14 -1.02 -2.52
C ALA A 23 0.05 0.51 -2.70
N ILE A 24 -0.56 0.96 -3.79
CA ILE A 24 -0.81 2.40 -4.02
C ILE A 24 -1.65 2.97 -2.88
N LYS A 25 -2.74 2.28 -2.50
CA LYS A 25 -3.58 2.69 -1.38
C LYS A 25 -2.81 2.75 -0.04
N MET A 26 -1.83 1.87 0.16
CA MET A 26 -0.98 1.82 1.35
C MET A 26 0.03 2.99 1.46
N ILE A 27 0.40 3.61 0.34
CA ILE A 27 1.28 4.80 0.34
C ILE A 27 0.54 6.02 0.88
N PHE A 28 -0.71 6.22 0.44
CA PHE A 28 -1.55 7.36 0.82
C PHE A 28 -2.33 7.15 2.12
N ARG A 29 -2.66 5.89 2.47
CA ARG A 29 -3.36 5.50 3.70
C ARG A 29 -2.61 4.32 4.33
N PRO A 30 -2.54 4.16 5.65
CA PRO A 30 -3.47 4.70 6.62
C PRO A 30 -3.03 6.06 7.17
N LEU A 31 -3.99 6.96 7.37
CA LEU A 31 -3.76 8.30 7.94
C LEU A 31 -3.29 8.24 9.40
N TYR A 32 -3.58 7.12 10.07
CA TYR A 32 -3.25 6.87 11.47
C TYR A 32 -2.55 5.52 11.60
N ALA A 33 -1.77 5.33 12.67
CA ALA A 33 -1.17 4.04 12.98
C ALA A 33 -2.26 3.00 13.21
N LYS A 34 -2.17 1.84 12.54
CA LYS A 34 -3.06 0.72 12.80
C LYS A 34 -2.39 -0.23 13.80
N TYR A 35 -3.19 -0.71 14.73
CA TYR A 35 -2.80 -1.73 15.71
C TYR A 35 -3.56 -3.01 15.39
N LEU A 36 -2.85 -4.13 15.30
CA LEU A 36 -3.43 -5.45 15.15
C LEU A 36 -3.04 -6.28 16.38
N TRP A 37 -4.05 -6.81 17.08
CA TRP A 37 -3.84 -7.60 18.29
C TRP A 37 -2.97 -6.91 19.37
N GLY A 38 -3.11 -5.58 19.48
CA GLY A 38 -2.32 -4.76 20.40
C GLY A 38 -0.91 -4.40 19.90
N TRP A 39 -0.46 -4.94 18.77
CA TRP A 39 0.84 -4.62 18.18
C TRP A 39 0.69 -3.57 17.08
N LYS A 40 1.51 -2.52 17.14
CA LYS A 40 1.57 -1.50 16.09
C LYS A 40 2.09 -2.14 14.82
N LEU A 41 1.32 -2.05 13.73
CA LEU A 41 1.79 -2.55 12.44
C LEU A 41 3.01 -1.74 12.00
N PRO A 42 4.18 -2.39 11.78
CA PRO A 42 5.32 -1.70 11.17
C PRO A 42 4.87 -1.17 9.81
N PHE A 43 5.34 0.02 9.44
CA PHE A 43 4.93 0.74 8.21
C PHE A 43 3.53 1.38 8.24
N THR A 44 2.93 1.58 9.42
CA THR A 44 1.77 2.49 9.61
C THR A 44 2.10 3.61 10.62
N PRO A 45 1.67 4.87 10.41
CA PRO A 45 0.86 5.38 9.29
C PRO A 45 1.59 5.33 7.95
N GLY A 46 0.87 5.53 6.84
CA GLY A 46 1.45 5.54 5.49
C GLY A 46 2.59 6.56 5.37
N LEU A 47 3.48 6.37 4.40
CA LEU A 47 4.70 7.18 4.24
C LEU A 47 4.39 8.68 4.10
N ILE A 48 3.39 9.03 3.29
CA ILE A 48 2.98 10.44 3.09
C ILE A 48 2.39 11.06 4.37
N PRO A 49 1.41 10.43 5.06
CA PRO A 49 0.91 10.95 6.34
C PRO A 49 1.99 11.17 7.40
N LYS A 50 2.99 10.28 7.47
CA LYS A 50 4.13 10.41 8.39
C LYS A 50 4.98 11.65 8.09
N GLU A 51 5.19 11.94 6.82
CA GLU A 51 6.02 13.07 6.37
C GLU A 51 5.26 14.41 6.33
N LYS A 52 3.92 14.40 6.40
CA LYS A 52 3.08 15.62 6.30
C LYS A 52 3.48 16.73 7.28
N GLY A 53 3.83 16.38 8.52
CA GLY A 53 4.29 17.36 9.52
C GLY A 53 5.65 17.98 9.17
N ARG A 54 6.57 17.17 8.62
CA ARG A 54 7.87 17.66 8.14
C ARG A 54 7.71 18.53 6.89
N MET A 55 6.80 18.15 5.99
CA MET A 55 6.45 18.95 4.82
C MET A 55 5.89 20.32 5.23
N ALA A 56 4.91 20.37 6.14
CA ALA A 56 4.36 21.64 6.65
C ALA A 56 5.46 22.57 7.18
N LYS A 57 6.37 22.02 8.02
CA LYS A 57 7.52 22.75 8.57
C LYS A 57 8.50 23.25 7.50
N SER A 58 8.72 22.47 6.42
CA SER A 58 9.61 22.87 5.33
C SER A 58 9.01 23.92 4.39
N ILE A 59 7.67 24.01 4.32
CA ILE A 59 6.97 24.99 3.48
C ILE A 59 6.81 26.33 4.23
N GLY A 60 7.19 26.39 5.51
CA GLY A 60 7.18 27.63 6.31
C GLY A 60 5.90 27.85 7.11
N PHE A 61 5.11 26.80 7.35
CA PHE A 61 3.97 26.79 8.26
C PHE A 61 4.33 26.14 9.60
#